data_AF-A0A558FDG8-F1
#
_entry.id   AF-A0A558FDG8-F1
#
_cell.length_a   1.000
_cell.length_b   1.000
_cell.length_c   1.000
_cell.angle_alpha   90.00
_cell.angle_beta   90.00
_cell.angle_gamma   90.00
#
_symmetry.space_group_name_H-M   'P 1'
#
loop_
_entity.id
_entity.type
_entity.pdbx_description
1 polymer ?
#
loop_
_entity_poly.entity_id
_entity_poly.type
_entity_poly.pdbx_seq_one_letter_code
_entity_poly.pdbx_strand_id
1 'polypeptide(L)'
;MGPYLIQAVTRGFLPWLILISLAGWGLLLGSVQMLSIPAFCGAFVPLAYAASWEGIEQALLFNPPRQLVVSWLLMLLAMTPLLLVHPLTYVWQRSLLRKRWQAVVLFVLGFTSVWTLAGLLLMTLVVAARVMFGVSQAMAFIVTLAVCLVWQASPLKQRYLNRCHHQPRISAFGWGFIKDCLAYGVVSAGWCVGSCWALMLLPMLAEQGHVPLMLLSMGWMLWERFKRPRPVRWHWPFSLRLFH
;
A
#
# COMPACT_ATOMS: atom_id res chain seq x y z
N MET A 1 12.57 -2.14 30.33
CA MET A 1 12.00 -2.31 28.97
C MET A 1 12.95 -1.91 27.82
N GLY A 2 13.90 -0.99 28.02
CA GLY A 2 14.87 -0.56 26.98
C GLY A 2 15.74 -1.64 26.32
N PRO A 3 16.38 -2.59 27.04
CA PRO A 3 17.28 -3.56 26.40
C PRO A 3 16.57 -4.63 25.56
N TYR A 4 15.32 -4.99 25.92
CA TYR A 4 14.50 -5.92 25.13
C TYR A 4 14.00 -5.32 23.82
N LEU A 5 13.69 -4.01 23.81
CA LEU A 5 13.35 -3.28 22.58
C LEU A 5 14.56 -3.18 21.65
N ILE A 6 15.76 -2.90 22.18
CA ILE A 6 16.99 -2.85 21.38
C ILE A 6 17.32 -4.24 20.81
N GLN A 7 17.15 -5.33 21.56
CA GLN A 7 17.34 -6.68 21.03
C GLN A 7 16.29 -7.08 19.98
N ALA A 8 15.03 -6.67 20.13
CA ALA A 8 13.98 -6.91 19.14
C ALA A 8 14.20 -6.10 17.85
N VAL A 9 14.74 -4.88 17.95
CA VAL A 9 15.11 -4.04 16.80
C VAL A 9 16.36 -4.55 16.09
N THR A 10 17.27 -5.23 16.78
CA THR A 10 18.55 -5.69 16.21
C THR A 10 18.55 -7.12 15.69
N ARG A 11 17.53 -7.94 16.00
CA ARG A 11 17.45 -9.34 15.54
C ARG A 11 16.36 -9.56 14.48
N GLY A 12 16.73 -10.17 13.36
CA GLY A 12 15.79 -10.61 12.30
C GLY A 12 15.65 -9.60 11.16
N PHE A 13 14.46 -9.54 10.54
CA PHE A 13 14.19 -8.69 9.37
C PHE A 13 13.94 -7.22 9.70
N LEU A 14 13.52 -6.92 10.93
CA LEU A 14 13.05 -5.59 11.30
C LEU A 14 14.05 -4.44 11.02
N PRO A 15 15.34 -4.52 11.39
CA PRO A 15 16.26 -3.40 11.14
C PRO A 15 16.48 -3.17 9.65
N TRP A 16 16.58 -4.24 8.87
CA TRP A 16 16.71 -4.17 7.41
C TRP A 16 15.47 -3.58 6.75
N LEU A 17 14.27 -3.95 7.19
CA LEU A 17 13.03 -3.40 6.66
C LEU A 17 12.84 -1.92 7.03
N ILE A 18 13.31 -1.50 8.21
CA ILE A 18 13.39 -0.07 8.58
C ILE A 18 14.33 0.67 7.64
N LEU A 19 15.55 0.15 7.42
CA LEU A 19 16.51 0.78 6.51
C LEU A 19 15.98 0.87 5.07
N ILE A 20 15.36 -0.19 4.56
CA ILE A 20 14.76 -0.20 3.22
C ILE A 20 13.62 0.82 3.13
N SER A 21 12.76 0.89 4.15
CA SER A 21 11.66 1.87 4.19
C SER A 21 12.18 3.31 4.25
N LEU A 22 13.18 3.59 5.10
CA LEU A 22 13.82 4.90 5.21
C LEU A 22 14.53 5.30 3.91
N ALA A 23 15.23 4.37 3.25
CA ALA A 23 15.83 4.59 1.95
C ALA A 23 14.75 4.89 0.88
N GLY A 24 13.64 4.13 0.89
CA GLY A 24 12.49 4.39 0.02
C GLY A 24 11.91 5.79 0.23
N TRP A 25 11.72 6.21 1.49
CA TRP A 25 11.28 7.57 1.81
C TRP A 25 12.29 8.63 1.37
N GLY A 26 13.59 8.44 1.59
CA GLY A 26 14.63 9.37 1.17
C GLY A 26 14.67 9.57 -0.34
N LEU A 27 14.62 8.46 -1.11
CA LEU A 27 14.54 8.49 -2.57
C LEU A 27 13.24 9.14 -3.06
N LEU A 28 12.11 8.82 -2.43
CA LEU A 28 10.81 9.39 -2.78
C LEU A 28 10.80 10.91 -2.58
N LEU A 29 11.25 11.40 -1.42
CA LEU A 29 11.34 12.84 -1.12
C LEU A 29 12.30 13.57 -2.07
N GLY A 30 13.44 12.96 -2.40
CA GLY A 30 14.37 13.51 -3.39
C GLY A 30 13.80 13.55 -4.81
N SER A 31 12.91 12.61 -5.16
CA SER A 31 12.25 12.57 -6.48
C SER A 31 11.09 13.57 -6.62
N VAL A 32 10.35 13.85 -5.54
CA VAL A 32 9.21 14.79 -5.55
C VAL A 32 9.67 16.22 -5.87
N GLN A 33 10.89 16.60 -5.47
CA GLN A 33 11.48 17.89 -5.82
C GLN A 33 11.77 18.04 -7.33
N MET A 34 11.84 16.94 -8.09
CA MET A 34 12.05 16.94 -9.54
C MET A 34 10.77 16.73 -10.35
N LEU A 35 9.66 16.33 -9.69
CA LEU A 35 8.35 16.11 -10.30
C LEU A 35 7.47 17.34 -10.07
N SER A 36 7.80 18.43 -10.73
CA SER A 36 6.86 19.53 -10.95
C SER A 36 5.77 19.00 -11.87
N ILE A 37 4.68 18.46 -11.34
CA ILE A 37 3.47 18.23 -12.13
C ILE A 37 3.06 19.63 -12.59
N PRO A 38 3.11 19.96 -13.90
CA PRO A 38 2.52 21.19 -14.35
C PRO A 38 1.07 21.10 -13.91
N ALA A 39 0.63 22.04 -13.07
CA ALA A 39 -0.79 22.22 -12.83
C ALA A 39 -1.43 22.24 -14.22
N PHE A 40 -2.27 21.25 -14.53
CA PHE A 40 -3.08 21.32 -15.73
C PHE A 40 -3.89 22.61 -15.57
N CYS A 41 -3.43 23.65 -16.24
CA CYS A 41 -3.89 25.01 -16.01
C CYS A 41 -5.38 25.08 -16.31
N GLY A 42 -6.23 24.99 -15.27
CA GLY A 42 -7.56 25.57 -15.12
C GLY A 42 -8.62 25.34 -16.21
N ALA A 43 -8.32 24.65 -17.30
CA ALA A 43 -9.25 24.44 -18.39
C ALA A 43 -10.05 23.17 -18.11
N PHE A 44 -11.36 23.32 -18.07
CA PHE A 44 -12.31 22.22 -18.05
C PHE A 44 -12.02 21.34 -19.27
N VAL A 45 -11.30 20.22 -19.08
CA VAL A 45 -11.06 19.27 -20.16
C VAL A 45 -12.35 18.48 -20.35
N PRO A 46 -13.00 18.55 -21.53
CA PRO A 46 -14.22 17.78 -21.77
C PRO A 46 -13.95 16.29 -21.63
N LEU A 47 -14.89 15.55 -21.00
CA LEU A 47 -14.86 14.09 -20.85
C LEU A 47 -14.49 13.37 -22.16
N ALA A 48 -15.02 13.88 -23.29
CA ALA A 48 -14.72 13.34 -24.62
C ALA A 48 -13.25 13.47 -25.05
N TYR A 49 -12.56 14.55 -24.65
CA TYR A 49 -11.14 14.76 -24.94
C TYR A 49 -10.24 14.02 -23.95
N ALA A 50 -10.58 14.02 -22.65
CA ALA A 50 -9.83 13.27 -21.65
C ALA A 50 -9.87 11.74 -21.90
N ALA A 51 -10.98 11.25 -22.47
CA ALA A 51 -11.13 9.86 -22.88
C ALA A 51 -10.73 9.59 -24.34
N SER A 52 -10.31 10.61 -25.11
CA SER A 52 -9.82 10.42 -26.48
C SER A 52 -8.38 9.89 -26.47
N TRP A 53 -7.97 9.33 -27.61
CA TRP A 53 -6.59 8.90 -27.82
C TRP A 53 -5.59 10.06 -27.64
N GLU A 54 -5.96 11.26 -28.07
CA GLU A 54 -5.14 12.47 -28.00
C GLU A 54 -4.92 12.94 -26.55
N GLY A 55 -5.96 12.87 -25.70
CA GLY A 55 -5.84 13.18 -24.28
C GLY A 55 -4.95 12.18 -23.52
N ILE A 56 -5.05 10.89 -23.87
CA ILE A 56 -4.20 9.83 -23.31
C ILE A 56 -2.74 10.02 -23.76
N GLU A 57 -2.51 10.31 -25.04
CA GLU A 57 -1.18 10.55 -25.59
C GLU A 57 -0.50 11.74 -24.92
N GLN A 58 -1.19 12.88 -24.78
CA GLN A 58 -0.68 14.03 -24.04
C GLN A 58 -0.36 13.68 -22.58
N ALA A 59 -1.25 12.97 -21.88
CA ALA A 59 -1.01 12.57 -20.50
C ALA A 59 0.24 11.70 -20.36
N LEU A 60 0.48 10.76 -21.29
CA LEU A 60 1.66 9.90 -21.32
C LEU A 60 2.95 10.63 -21.74
N LEU A 61 2.85 11.65 -22.59
CA LEU A 61 3.98 12.50 -22.96
C LEU A 61 4.49 13.32 -21.76
N PHE A 62 3.57 13.86 -20.95
CA PHE A 62 3.92 14.60 -19.74
C PHE A 62 4.24 13.68 -18.54
N ASN A 63 3.73 12.46 -18.52
CA ASN A 63 3.98 11.47 -17.47
C ASN A 63 4.53 10.18 -18.09
N PRO A 64 5.83 10.13 -18.45
CA PRO A 64 6.37 8.97 -19.13
C PRO A 64 6.15 7.71 -18.29
N PRO A 65 5.72 6.59 -18.89
CA PRO A 65 5.29 5.39 -18.17
C PRO A 65 6.40 4.83 -17.27
N ARG A 66 7.67 4.99 -17.68
CA ARG A 66 8.84 4.64 -16.86
C ARG A 66 8.84 5.39 -15.52
N GLN A 67 8.55 6.70 -15.54
CA GLN A 67 8.56 7.51 -14.32
C GLN A 67 7.39 7.16 -13.41
N LEU A 68 6.20 6.88 -13.99
CA LEU A 68 5.06 6.38 -13.22
C LEU A 68 5.37 5.07 -12.50
N VAL A 69 6.00 4.11 -13.21
CA VAL A 69 6.41 2.83 -12.61
C VAL A 69 7.46 3.02 -11.53
N VAL A 70 8.47 3.89 -11.75
CA VAL A 70 9.50 4.17 -10.75
C VAL A 70 8.90 4.82 -9.50
N SER A 71 8.06 5.84 -9.66
CA SER A 71 7.37 6.51 -8.55
C SER A 71 6.48 5.53 -7.77
N TRP A 72 5.77 4.64 -8.47
CA TRP A 72 4.97 3.60 -7.85
C TRP A 72 5.81 2.61 -7.04
N LEU A 73 6.93 2.13 -7.60
CA LEU A 73 7.84 1.23 -6.91
C LEU A 73 8.51 1.89 -5.71
N LEU A 74 8.89 3.18 -5.81
CA LEU A 74 9.41 3.95 -4.69
C LEU A 74 8.37 4.10 -3.57
N MET A 75 7.11 4.35 -3.90
CA MET A 75 6.01 4.39 -2.94
C MET A 75 5.84 3.04 -2.22
N LEU A 76 5.83 1.93 -2.97
CA LEU A 76 5.78 0.60 -2.36
C LEU A 76 7.00 0.34 -1.47
N LEU A 77 8.19 0.73 -1.91
CA LEU A 77 9.44 0.59 -1.13
C LEU A 77 9.42 1.43 0.14
N ALA A 78 8.81 2.62 0.12
CA ALA A 78 8.67 3.48 1.29
C ALA A 78 7.68 2.88 2.32
N MET A 79 6.51 2.41 1.88
CA MET A 79 5.40 2.11 2.79
C MET A 79 5.27 0.64 3.19
N THR A 80 5.58 -0.29 2.29
CA THR A 80 5.29 -1.72 2.48
C THR A 80 6.29 -2.51 3.33
N PRO A 81 7.60 -2.19 3.41
CA PRO A 81 8.55 -3.06 4.11
C PRO A 81 8.18 -3.30 5.58
N LEU A 82 7.79 -2.25 6.31
CA LEU A 82 7.40 -2.38 7.72
C LEU A 82 6.11 -3.17 7.91
N LEU A 83 5.19 -3.08 6.95
CA LEU A 83 3.96 -3.86 6.94
C LEU A 83 4.26 -5.36 6.71
N LEU A 84 5.39 -5.70 6.11
CA LEU A 84 5.78 -7.08 5.76
C LEU A 84 6.65 -7.78 6.81
N VAL A 85 6.93 -7.17 7.96
CA VAL A 85 7.78 -7.76 9.02
C VAL A 85 7.33 -9.17 9.41
N HIS A 86 6.06 -9.35 9.74
CA HIS A 86 5.52 -10.66 10.14
C HIS A 86 5.55 -11.72 9.02
N PRO A 87 4.98 -11.48 7.82
CA PRO A 87 4.99 -12.49 6.76
C PRO A 87 6.40 -12.82 6.25
N LEU A 88 7.32 -11.85 6.18
CA LEU A 88 8.72 -12.13 5.78
C LEU A 88 9.47 -12.94 6.83
N THR A 89 9.27 -12.62 8.11
CA THR A 89 9.84 -13.42 9.21
C THR A 89 9.30 -14.85 9.17
N TYR A 90 8.00 -15.03 8.90
CA TYR A 90 7.39 -16.35 8.75
C TYR A 90 8.01 -17.15 7.59
N VAL A 91 8.08 -16.56 6.39
CA VAL A 91 8.66 -17.21 5.20
C VAL A 91 10.12 -17.60 5.46
N TRP A 92 10.90 -16.72 6.10
CA TRP A 92 12.29 -16.99 6.42
C TRP A 92 12.48 -18.14 7.41
N GLN A 93 11.68 -18.18 8.48
CA GLN A 93 11.76 -19.22 9.50
C GLN A 93 11.28 -20.58 8.99
N ARG A 94 10.29 -20.59 8.09
CA ARG A 94 9.71 -21.82 7.53
C ARG A 94 10.46 -22.35 6.30
N SER A 95 11.42 -21.59 5.78
CA SER A 95 12.24 -22.00 4.63
C SER A 95 13.59 -22.56 5.07
N LEU A 96 14.06 -23.58 4.35
CA LEU A 96 15.40 -24.15 4.53
C LEU A 96 16.48 -23.09 4.31
N LEU A 97 17.57 -23.17 5.07
CA LEU A 97 18.66 -22.17 5.09
C LEU A 97 19.11 -21.73 3.68
N ARG A 98 19.33 -22.70 2.76
CA ARG A 98 19.77 -22.45 1.38
C ARG A 98 18.70 -21.84 0.47
N LYS A 99 17.43 -21.92 0.86
CA LYS A 99 16.24 -21.51 0.08
C LYS A 99 15.57 -20.24 0.60
N ARG A 100 16.02 -19.70 1.74
CA ARG A 100 15.41 -18.54 2.40
C ARG A 100 15.30 -17.31 1.49
N TRP A 101 16.37 -16.95 0.80
CA TRP A 101 16.35 -15.82 -0.13
C TRP A 101 15.45 -16.09 -1.33
N GLN A 102 15.45 -17.31 -1.86
CA GLN A 102 14.52 -17.71 -2.91
C GLN A 102 13.06 -17.56 -2.46
N ALA A 103 12.74 -17.99 -1.22
CA ALA A 103 11.40 -17.86 -0.64
C ALA A 103 10.97 -16.40 -0.52
N VAL A 104 11.86 -15.54 0.00
CA VAL A 104 11.61 -14.09 0.15
C VAL A 104 11.39 -13.42 -1.20
N VAL A 105 12.23 -13.71 -2.20
CA VAL A 105 12.09 -13.15 -3.55
C VAL A 105 10.76 -13.56 -4.17
N LEU A 106 10.41 -14.85 -4.12
CA LEU A 106 9.13 -15.35 -4.64
C LEU A 106 7.93 -14.71 -3.93
N PHE A 107 7.99 -14.58 -2.60
CA PHE A 107 6.96 -13.88 -1.84
C PHE A 107 6.83 -12.41 -2.27
N VAL A 108 7.94 -11.68 -2.37
CA VAL A 108 7.96 -10.26 -2.77
C VAL A 108 7.45 -10.09 -4.19
N LEU A 109 7.81 -10.97 -5.12
CA LEU A 109 7.30 -10.96 -6.50
C LEU A 109 5.78 -11.14 -6.54
N GLY A 110 5.24 -12.12 -5.81
CA GLY A 110 3.80 -12.31 -5.71
C GLY A 110 3.08 -11.15 -5.04
N PHE A 111 3.71 -10.52 -4.05
CA PHE A 111 3.13 -9.39 -3.32
C PHE A 111 3.10 -8.11 -4.18
N THR A 112 4.21 -7.80 -4.84
CA THR A 112 4.38 -6.59 -5.66
C THR A 112 3.54 -6.64 -6.93
N SER A 113 3.33 -7.81 -7.54
CA SER A 113 2.48 -7.95 -8.72
C SER A 113 1.03 -7.56 -8.42
N VAL A 114 0.45 -8.08 -7.33
CA VAL A 114 -0.92 -7.75 -6.91
C VAL A 114 -1.05 -6.28 -6.55
N TRP A 115 -0.08 -5.72 -5.83
CA TRP A 115 -0.11 -4.29 -5.52
C TRP A 115 -0.02 -3.42 -6.77
N THR A 116 0.81 -3.79 -7.74
CA THR A 116 0.91 -3.06 -9.01
C THR A 116 -0.41 -3.07 -9.78
N LEU A 117 -1.09 -4.22 -9.84
CA LEU A 117 -2.42 -4.32 -10.44
C LEU A 117 -3.47 -3.49 -9.67
N ALA A 118 -3.43 -3.53 -8.33
CA ALA A 118 -4.32 -2.73 -7.50
C ALA A 118 -4.07 -1.22 -7.66
N GLY A 119 -2.80 -0.81 -7.76
CA GLY A 119 -2.41 0.57 -8.02
C GLY A 119 -2.96 1.08 -9.35
N LEU A 120 -2.79 0.30 -10.41
CA LEU A 120 -3.35 0.60 -11.73
C LEU A 120 -4.87 0.76 -11.65
N LEU A 121 -5.57 -0.20 -11.03
CA LEU A 121 -7.02 -0.16 -10.88
C LEU A 121 -7.48 1.09 -10.10
N LEU A 122 -6.85 1.39 -8.96
CA LEU A 122 -7.21 2.55 -8.13
C LEU A 122 -6.98 3.87 -8.88
N MET A 123 -5.86 3.99 -9.60
CA MET A 123 -5.58 5.17 -10.42
C MET A 123 -6.61 5.34 -11.53
N THR A 124 -6.94 4.26 -12.26
CA THR A 124 -7.96 4.29 -13.30
C THR A 124 -9.33 4.69 -12.75
N LEU A 125 -9.72 4.17 -11.58
CA LEU A 125 -10.99 4.54 -10.93
C LEU A 125 -11.02 6.01 -10.52
N VAL A 126 -9.92 6.54 -9.97
CA VAL A 126 -9.82 7.94 -9.57
C VAL A 126 -9.93 8.86 -10.79
N VAL A 127 -9.20 8.55 -11.87
CA VAL A 127 -9.26 9.33 -13.12
C VAL A 127 -10.66 9.26 -13.72
N ALA A 128 -11.24 8.06 -13.85
CA ALA A 128 -12.59 7.88 -14.39
C ALA A 128 -13.65 8.64 -13.58
N ALA A 129 -13.58 8.60 -12.24
CA ALA A 129 -14.51 9.32 -11.39
C ALA A 129 -14.43 10.84 -11.55
N ARG A 130 -13.21 11.42 -11.63
CA ARG A 130 -13.04 12.86 -11.87
C ARG A 130 -13.61 13.27 -13.22
N VAL A 131 -13.35 12.45 -14.24
CA VAL A 131 -13.68 12.74 -15.64
C VAL A 131 -15.18 12.55 -15.91
N MET A 132 -15.85 11.54 -15.36
CA MET A 132 -17.29 11.30 -15.57
C MET A 132 -18.19 12.27 -14.79
N PHE A 133 -17.83 12.60 -13.56
CA PHE A 133 -18.73 13.34 -12.66
C PHE A 133 -18.37 14.83 -12.53
N GLY A 134 -17.27 15.29 -13.15
CA GLY A 134 -16.84 16.69 -13.08
C GLY A 134 -16.65 17.19 -11.64
N VAL A 135 -16.32 16.28 -10.72
CA VAL A 135 -16.31 16.55 -9.28
C VAL A 135 -15.18 17.51 -8.97
N SER A 136 -15.49 18.61 -8.26
CA SER A 136 -14.44 19.48 -7.72
C SER A 136 -13.52 18.67 -6.81
N GLN A 137 -12.24 19.03 -6.78
CA GLN A 137 -11.24 18.34 -5.98
C GLN A 137 -11.66 18.22 -4.50
N ALA A 138 -12.22 19.30 -3.93
CA ALA A 138 -12.70 19.32 -2.56
C ALA A 138 -13.81 18.29 -2.32
N MET A 139 -14.78 18.19 -3.23
CA MET A 139 -15.87 17.23 -3.12
C MET A 139 -15.35 15.78 -3.26
N ALA A 140 -14.43 15.53 -4.19
CA ALA A 140 -13.80 14.21 -4.36
C ALA A 140 -13.05 13.76 -3.09
N PHE A 141 -12.35 14.70 -2.43
CA PHE A 141 -11.67 14.44 -1.17
C PHE A 141 -12.66 14.15 -0.03
N ILE A 142 -13.74 14.94 0.11
CA ILE A 142 -14.78 14.74 1.14
C ILE A 142 -15.45 13.37 0.98
N VAL A 143 -15.84 13.01 -0.25
CA VAL A 143 -16.46 11.71 -0.53
C VAL A 143 -15.50 10.57 -0.20
N THR A 144 -14.23 10.70 -0.58
CA THR A 144 -13.20 9.69 -0.28
C THR A 144 -12.95 9.56 1.22
N LEU A 145 -12.96 10.68 1.95
CA LEU A 145 -12.85 10.67 3.41
C LEU A 145 -14.05 9.95 4.04
N ALA A 146 -15.27 10.21 3.57
CA ALA A 146 -16.46 9.51 4.03
C ALA A 146 -16.37 8.00 3.76
N VAL A 147 -16.00 7.60 2.53
CA VAL A 147 -15.77 6.19 2.16
C VAL A 147 -14.69 5.57 3.02
N CYS A 148 -13.59 6.27 3.26
CA CYS A 148 -12.52 5.83 4.14
C CYS A 148 -13.04 5.59 5.56
N LEU A 149 -13.77 6.53 6.16
CA LEU A 149 -14.32 6.37 7.50
C LEU A 149 -15.30 5.19 7.61
N VAL A 150 -16.18 5.02 6.62
CA VAL A 150 -17.10 3.88 6.55
C VAL A 150 -16.32 2.57 6.41
N TRP A 151 -15.30 2.54 5.54
CA TRP A 151 -14.44 1.36 5.37
C TRP A 151 -13.68 1.01 6.65
N GLN A 152 -13.14 2.04 7.32
CA GLN A 152 -12.43 1.92 8.60
C GLN A 152 -13.32 1.31 9.69
N ALA A 153 -14.61 1.64 9.69
CA ALA A 153 -15.57 1.09 10.64
C ALA A 153 -16.13 -0.30 10.27
N SER A 154 -15.89 -0.75 9.03
CA SER A 154 -16.59 -1.89 8.47
C SER A 154 -16.09 -3.26 9.01
N PRO A 155 -16.99 -4.24 9.18
CA PRO A 155 -16.60 -5.60 9.50
C PRO A 155 -15.74 -6.23 8.39
N LEU A 156 -15.97 -5.83 7.13
CA LEU A 156 -15.23 -6.36 5.99
C LEU A 156 -13.74 -6.00 6.07
N LYS A 157 -13.42 -4.75 6.41
CA LYS A 157 -12.03 -4.36 6.71
C LYS A 157 -11.44 -5.18 7.85
N GLN A 158 -12.17 -5.36 8.95
CA GLN A 158 -11.69 -6.16 10.08
C GLN A 158 -11.41 -7.62 9.67
N ARG A 159 -12.21 -8.19 8.77
CA ARG A 159 -11.95 -9.51 8.19
C ARG A 159 -10.62 -9.53 7.42
N TYR A 160 -10.34 -8.52 6.60
CA TYR A 160 -9.05 -8.41 5.92
C TYR A 160 -7.87 -8.28 6.89
N LEU A 161 -7.98 -7.41 7.90
CA LEU A 161 -6.95 -7.25 8.94
C LEU A 161 -6.67 -8.56 9.70
N ASN A 162 -7.72 -9.32 10.03
CA ASN A 162 -7.55 -10.63 10.66
C ASN A 162 -6.82 -11.61 9.73
N ARG A 163 -7.14 -11.59 8.43
CA ARG A 163 -6.51 -12.46 7.43
C ARG A 163 -5.07 -12.06 7.11
N CYS A 164 -4.66 -10.81 7.35
CA CYS A 164 -3.25 -10.40 7.27
C CYS A 164 -2.33 -11.16 8.24
N HIS A 165 -2.89 -11.81 9.27
CA HIS A 165 -2.16 -12.65 10.22
C HIS A 165 -2.13 -14.14 9.81
N HIS A 166 -2.71 -14.50 8.68
CA HIS A 166 -2.76 -15.88 8.21
C HIS A 166 -1.36 -16.38 7.81
N GLN A 167 -1.05 -17.61 8.20
CA GLN A 167 0.25 -18.27 7.98
C GLN A 167 0.00 -19.65 7.34
N PRO A 168 0.08 -19.77 6.00
CA PRO A 168 -0.19 -21.01 5.30
C PRO A 168 1.00 -21.97 5.40
N ARG A 169 0.74 -23.28 5.23
CA ARG A 169 1.83 -24.27 5.12
C ARG A 169 2.64 -24.01 3.85
N ILE A 170 3.97 -24.07 3.96
CA ILE A 170 4.90 -23.92 2.84
C ILE A 170 5.63 -25.26 2.65
N SER A 171 5.55 -25.82 1.45
CA SER A 171 6.26 -27.04 1.05
C SER A 171 7.77 -26.84 1.12
N ALA A 172 8.54 -27.86 1.50
CA ALA A 172 9.99 -27.71 1.68
C ALA A 172 10.79 -27.70 0.36
N PHE A 173 10.30 -28.36 -0.69
CA PHE A 173 11.04 -28.59 -1.94
C PHE A 173 10.16 -28.56 -3.19
N GLY A 174 10.82 -28.55 -4.36
CA GLY A 174 10.21 -28.73 -5.67
C GLY A 174 9.29 -27.58 -6.09
N TRP A 175 8.43 -27.87 -7.07
CA TRP A 175 7.43 -26.92 -7.58
C TRP A 175 6.44 -26.45 -6.52
N GLY A 176 6.13 -27.31 -5.54
CA GLY A 176 5.27 -26.96 -4.40
C GLY A 176 5.83 -25.78 -3.62
N PHE A 177 7.14 -25.77 -3.31
CA PHE A 177 7.79 -24.65 -2.62
C PHE A 177 7.63 -23.33 -3.39
N ILE A 178 7.87 -23.35 -4.70
CA ILE A 178 7.78 -22.15 -5.55
C ILE A 178 6.35 -21.59 -5.55
N LYS A 179 5.38 -22.48 -5.80
CA LYS A 179 3.95 -22.13 -5.83
C LYS A 179 3.48 -21.59 -4.48
N ASP A 180 3.86 -22.23 -3.37
CA ASP A 180 3.42 -21.83 -2.03
C ASP A 180 3.98 -20.45 -1.64
N CYS A 181 5.25 -20.17 -1.94
CA CYS A 181 5.85 -18.86 -1.66
C CYS A 181 5.21 -17.73 -2.50
N LEU A 182 5.00 -17.95 -3.81
CA LEU A 182 4.33 -17.00 -4.69
C LEU A 182 2.88 -16.77 -4.27
N ALA A 183 2.14 -17.85 -4.04
CA ALA A 183 0.75 -17.80 -3.61
C ALA A 183 0.60 -17.09 -2.26
N TYR A 184 1.54 -17.31 -1.32
CA TYR A 184 1.52 -16.58 -0.06
C TYR A 184 1.73 -15.07 -0.25
N GLY A 185 2.62 -14.67 -1.16
CA GLY A 185 2.81 -13.27 -1.55
C GLY A 185 1.52 -12.65 -2.11
N VAL A 186 0.90 -13.33 -3.09
CA VAL A 186 -0.35 -12.90 -3.74
C VAL A 186 -1.49 -12.77 -2.73
N VAL A 187 -1.71 -13.79 -1.91
CA VAL A 187 -2.78 -13.82 -0.90
C VAL A 187 -2.56 -12.74 0.16
N SER A 188 -1.30 -12.57 0.61
CA SER A 188 -0.94 -11.54 1.59
C SER A 188 -1.16 -10.13 1.04
N ALA A 189 -0.85 -9.89 -0.24
CA ALA A 189 -1.14 -8.62 -0.90
C ALA A 189 -2.64 -8.38 -1.05
N GLY A 190 -3.43 -9.38 -1.42
CA GLY A 190 -4.89 -9.25 -1.51
C GLY A 190 -5.52 -8.83 -0.17
N TRP A 191 -5.09 -9.42 0.94
CA TRP A 191 -5.55 -9.00 2.28
C TRP A 191 -5.04 -7.61 2.65
N CYS A 192 -3.79 -7.29 2.30
CA CYS A 192 -3.22 -5.97 2.53
C CYS A 192 -4.02 -4.90 1.79
N VAL A 193 -4.18 -5.02 0.47
CA VAL A 193 -4.97 -4.11 -0.37
C VAL A 193 -6.39 -3.99 0.17
N GLY A 194 -7.08 -5.11 0.43
CA GLY A 194 -8.41 -5.10 1.02
C GLY A 194 -8.48 -4.31 2.34
N SER A 195 -7.47 -4.42 3.19
CA SER A 195 -7.46 -3.66 4.45
C SER A 195 -7.21 -2.15 4.27
N CYS A 196 -6.46 -1.72 3.25
CA CYS A 196 -5.91 -0.36 3.20
C CYS A 196 -6.25 0.49 1.96
N TRP A 197 -6.88 -0.09 0.93
CA TRP A 197 -7.15 0.62 -0.33
C TRP A 197 -7.86 1.97 -0.11
N ALA A 198 -8.89 2.01 0.74
CA ALA A 198 -9.66 3.23 1.00
C ALA A 198 -8.82 4.33 1.67
N LEU A 199 -7.87 3.94 2.51
CA LEU A 199 -6.94 4.88 3.14
C LEU A 199 -5.92 5.41 2.12
N MET A 200 -5.48 4.57 1.18
CA MET A 200 -4.55 4.97 0.10
C MET A 200 -5.18 5.92 -0.92
N LEU A 201 -6.50 5.93 -1.06
CA LEU A 201 -7.19 6.91 -1.92
C LEU A 201 -7.03 8.36 -1.43
N LEU A 202 -6.89 8.58 -0.12
CA LEU A 202 -6.73 9.93 0.46
C LEU A 202 -5.48 10.64 -0.07
N PRO A 203 -4.25 10.10 0.07
CA PRO A 203 -3.07 10.73 -0.50
C PRO A 203 -3.16 10.80 -2.03
N MET A 204 -3.73 9.81 -2.72
CA MET A 204 -3.87 9.83 -4.19
C MET A 204 -4.70 11.02 -4.72
N LEU A 205 -5.67 11.50 -3.95
CA LEU A 205 -6.53 12.63 -4.34
C LEU A 205 -6.04 13.99 -3.85
N ALA A 206 -5.09 14.01 -2.91
CA ALA A 206 -4.53 15.23 -2.34
C ALA A 206 -3.46 15.81 -3.28
N GLU A 207 -3.74 16.97 -3.88
CA GLU A 207 -2.76 17.69 -4.73
C GLU A 207 -1.70 18.39 -3.87
N GLN A 208 -2.08 18.81 -2.65
CA GLN A 208 -1.19 19.38 -1.66
C GLN A 208 -1.18 18.51 -0.40
N GLY A 209 -0.02 18.33 0.23
CA GLY A 209 0.09 17.50 1.42
C GLY A 209 0.07 15.98 1.17
N HIS A 210 0.24 15.54 -0.09
CA HIS A 210 0.34 14.13 -0.47
C HIS A 210 1.32 13.33 0.42
N VAL A 211 2.55 13.85 0.60
CA VAL A 211 3.61 13.22 1.39
C VAL A 211 3.23 13.08 2.88
N PRO A 212 2.80 14.15 3.59
CA PRO A 212 2.27 14.03 4.94
C PRO A 212 1.11 13.02 5.06
N LEU A 213 0.15 13.04 4.14
CA LEU A 213 -0.98 12.11 4.15
C LEU A 213 -0.55 10.66 3.94
N MET A 214 0.43 10.40 3.06
CA MET A 214 1.04 9.09 2.93
C MET A 214 1.67 8.64 4.25
N LEU A 215 2.45 9.50 4.91
CA LEU A 215 3.12 9.17 6.16
C LEU A 215 2.12 8.85 7.28
N LEU A 216 1.08 9.68 7.42
CA LEU A 216 -0.02 9.45 8.36
C LEU A 216 -0.75 8.14 8.06
N SER A 217 -1.01 7.87 6.78
CA SER A 217 -1.66 6.63 6.34
C SER A 217 -0.79 5.41 6.67
N MET A 218 0.53 5.49 6.44
CA MET A 218 1.48 4.45 6.79
C MET A 218 1.46 4.16 8.29
N GLY A 219 1.56 5.20 9.12
CA GLY A 219 1.53 5.08 10.58
C GLY A 219 0.22 4.43 11.06
N TRP A 220 -0.91 4.84 10.48
CA TRP A 220 -2.22 4.27 10.77
C TRP A 220 -2.30 2.77 10.40
N MET A 221 -1.90 2.42 9.18
CA MET A 221 -1.88 1.01 8.72
C MET A 221 -0.98 0.14 9.59
N LEU A 222 0.19 0.64 9.97
CA LEU A 222 1.10 -0.08 10.86
C LEU A 222 0.46 -0.32 12.22
N TRP A 223 -0.12 0.73 12.83
CA TRP A 223 -0.81 0.61 14.11
C TRP A 223 -1.95 -0.41 14.07
N GLU A 224 -2.76 -0.40 13.02
CA GLU A 224 -3.83 -1.39 12.85
C GLU A 224 -3.28 -2.81 12.69
N ARG A 225 -2.17 -2.96 11.95
CA ARG A 225 -1.57 -4.25 11.66
C ARG A 225 -0.89 -4.89 12.87
N PHE A 226 -0.41 -4.10 13.82
CA PHE A 226 0.15 -4.60 15.09
C PHE A 226 -0.90 -4.98 16.13
N LYS A 227 -2.18 -4.64 15.91
CA LYS A 227 -3.25 -5.10 16.79
C LYS A 227 -3.53 -6.58 16.57
N ARG A 228 -3.85 -7.27 17.66
CA ARG A 228 -4.32 -8.67 17.61
C ARG A 228 -5.62 -8.77 16.79
N PRO A 229 -5.87 -9.92 16.14
CA PRO A 229 -7.15 -10.19 15.47
C PRO A 229 -8.35 -9.95 16.41
N ARG A 230 -9.42 -9.38 15.87
CA ARG A 230 -10.64 -9.02 16.62
C ARG A 230 -11.90 -9.60 15.97
N PRO A 231 -13.01 -9.75 16.69
CA PRO A 231 -14.28 -10.15 16.09
C PRO A 231 -14.69 -9.26 14.92
N VAL A 232 -15.24 -9.87 13.87
CA VAL A 232 -15.70 -9.17 12.65
C VAL A 232 -17.04 -8.50 12.95
N ARG A 233 -16.98 -7.22 13.36
CA ARG A 233 -18.15 -6.41 13.74
C ARG A 233 -17.92 -4.96 13.31
N TRP A 234 -18.99 -4.20 13.18
CA TRP A 234 -18.90 -2.75 13.05
C TRP A 234 -18.25 -2.16 14.30
N HIS A 235 -17.21 -1.36 14.12
CA HIS A 235 -16.47 -0.75 15.22
C HIS A 235 -15.85 0.55 14.77
N TRP A 236 -16.09 1.63 15.51
CA TRP A 236 -15.48 2.91 15.17
C TRP A 236 -13.97 2.88 15.51
N PRO A 237 -13.08 3.18 14.54
CA PRO A 237 -11.63 3.11 14.72
C PRO A 237 -11.11 4.03 15.84
N PHE A 238 -11.80 5.15 16.06
CA PHE A 238 -11.44 6.18 17.03
C PHE A 238 -12.10 5.97 18.38
N SER A 239 -12.35 4.72 18.81
CA SER A 239 -12.82 4.49 20.18
C SER A 239 -11.74 4.95 21.16
N LEU A 240 -11.83 6.21 21.58
CA LEU A 240 -11.14 6.72 22.74
C LEU A 240 -11.63 5.83 23.88
N ARG A 241 -10.77 4.93 24.37
CA ARG A 241 -10.94 4.43 25.73
C ARG A 241 -10.64 5.64 26.62
N LEU A 242 -11.61 6.52 26.77
CA LEU A 242 -11.66 7.52 27.81
C LEU A 242 -11.70 6.72 29.13
N PHE A 243 -10.53 6.64 29.77
CA PHE A 243 -10.28 6.25 31.16
C PHE A 243 -10.89 4.92 31.65
N HIS A 244 -10.01 3.98 31.98
CA HIS A 244 -10.20 3.04 33.09
C HIS A 244 -9.01 3.17 34.02
#